data_AF-A0A1H9NLH8-F1
#
_entry.id   AF-A0A1H9NLH8-F1
#
_cell.length_a   1.000
_cell.length_b   1.000
_cell.length_c   1.000
_cell.angle_alpha   90.00
_cell.angle_beta   90.00
_cell.angle_gamma   90.00
#
_symmetry.space_group_name_H-M   'P 1'
#
loop_
_entity.id
_entity.type
_entity.pdbx_description
1 polymer ?
#
loop_
_entity_poly.entity_id
_entity_poly.type
_entity_poly.pdbx_seq_one_letter_code
_entity_poly.pdbx_strand_id
1 'polypeptide(L)'
;MKLTDTMRTDPISLAAAKKLGGVPDGFSFFRLEWLGAKPEDWKVMKCSGAVFREAKSGPRKGQQCILVKGTERTAFVTSAEINAEAAAIAPPITTT
;
A
#
# COMPACT_ATOMS: atom_id res chain seq x y z
N MET A 1 -19.40 4.80 -8.87
CA MET A 1 -17.96 4.69 -9.21
C MET A 1 -17.25 4.11 -8.00
N LYS A 2 -17.02 2.79 -7.96
CA LYS A 2 -16.20 2.21 -6.89
C LYS A 2 -14.79 2.71 -7.15
N LEU A 3 -14.31 3.64 -6.33
CA LEU A 3 -12.90 4.04 -6.35
C LEU A 3 -12.13 2.74 -6.11
N THR A 4 -11.52 2.19 -7.15
CA THR A 4 -10.59 1.08 -6.99
C THR A 4 -9.52 1.61 -6.05
N ASP A 5 -9.43 1.05 -4.85
CA ASP A 5 -8.49 1.46 -3.83
C ASP A 5 -7.08 1.20 -4.38
N THR A 6 -6.52 2.17 -5.09
CA THR A 6 -5.27 2.03 -5.87
C THR A 6 -4.15 1.57 -4.94
N MET A 7 -4.16 2.10 -3.72
CA MET A 7 -3.28 1.74 -2.61
C MET A 7 -3.43 0.29 -2.13
N ARG A 8 -4.45 -0.48 -2.55
CA ARG A 8 -4.55 -1.93 -2.30
C ARG A 8 -4.02 -2.79 -3.44
N THR A 9 -4.04 -2.28 -4.67
CA THR A 9 -3.64 -3.03 -5.86
C THR A 9 -2.24 -2.66 -6.36
N ASP A 10 -1.67 -1.56 -5.88
CA ASP A 10 -0.35 -1.11 -6.28
C ASP A 10 0.75 -2.14 -5.92
N PRO A 11 1.77 -2.33 -6.79
CA PRO A 11 2.85 -3.29 -6.55
C PRO A 11 3.56 -3.08 -5.20
N ILE A 12 3.70 -1.82 -4.79
CA ILE A 12 4.31 -1.43 -3.52
C ILE A 12 3.50 -2.01 -2.35
N SER A 13 2.19 -1.84 -2.39
CA SER A 13 1.27 -2.28 -1.35
C SER A 13 1.17 -3.81 -1.29
N LEU A 14 1.24 -4.48 -2.44
CA LEU A 14 1.27 -5.94 -2.51
C LEU A 14 2.58 -6.50 -1.91
N ALA A 15 3.72 -5.94 -2.28
CA ALA A 15 5.02 -6.30 -1.69
C ALA A 15 5.02 -6.08 -0.16
N ALA A 16 4.47 -4.95 0.28
CA ALA A 16 4.38 -4.61 1.70
C ALA A 16 3.42 -5.53 2.44
N ALA A 17 2.27 -5.86 1.86
CA ALA A 17 1.29 -6.78 2.45
C ALA A 17 1.85 -8.21 2.57
N LYS A 18 2.63 -8.69 1.59
CA LYS A 18 3.33 -9.97 1.66
C LYS A 18 4.28 -10.02 2.85
N LYS A 19 5.05 -8.93 3.08
CA LYS A 19 5.94 -8.82 4.25
C LYS A 19 5.22 -8.77 5.60
N LEU A 20 4.01 -8.22 5.64
CA LEU A 20 3.19 -8.18 6.86
C LEU A 20 2.54 -9.53 7.19
N GLY A 21 2.66 -10.55 6.32
CA GLY A 21 2.10 -11.89 6.55
C GLY A 21 0.58 -11.95 6.45
N GLY A 22 -0.03 -10.96 5.79
CA GLY A 22 -1.49 -10.78 5.72
C GLY A 22 -1.96 -9.51 6.44
N VAL A 23 -2.87 -8.79 5.80
CA VAL A 23 -3.43 -7.54 6.31
C VAL A 23 -4.91 -7.74 6.68
N PRO A 24 -5.38 -7.19 7.81
CA PRO A 24 -6.79 -7.30 8.21
C PRO A 24 -7.72 -6.56 7.23
N ASP A 25 -9.00 -6.95 7.22
CA ASP A 25 -10.02 -6.27 6.42
C ASP A 25 -10.09 -4.77 6.77
N GLY A 26 -10.20 -3.93 5.74
CA GLY A 26 -10.18 -2.48 5.93
C GLY A 26 -8.77 -1.89 6.08
N PHE A 27 -7.71 -2.70 6.07
CA PHE A 27 -6.33 -2.18 6.04
C PHE A 27 -6.05 -1.47 4.71
N SER A 28 -5.41 -0.31 4.81
CA SER A 28 -4.89 0.43 3.66
C SER A 28 -3.62 1.18 4.05
N PHE A 29 -2.69 1.31 3.10
CA PHE A 29 -1.48 2.11 3.27
C PHE A 29 -1.80 3.58 3.04
N PHE A 30 -1.34 4.45 3.94
CA PHE A 30 -1.58 5.89 3.84
C PHE A 30 -0.29 6.71 3.70
N ARG A 31 0.88 6.09 3.89
CA ARG A 31 2.17 6.76 3.80
C ARG A 31 3.24 5.82 3.24
N LEU A 32 3.88 6.27 2.17
CA LEU A 32 4.96 5.56 1.46
C LEU A 32 6.15 6.50 1.38
N GLU A 33 7.29 6.11 1.95
CA GLU A 33 8.48 6.97 2.03
C GLU A 33 9.73 6.20 1.66
N TRP A 34 10.52 6.71 0.70
CA TRP A 34 11.86 6.19 0.46
C TRP A 34 12.77 6.54 1.64
N LEU A 35 13.52 5.55 2.10
CA LEU A 35 14.59 5.76 3.07
C LEU A 35 15.86 6.14 2.30
N GLY A 36 16.51 7.22 2.74
CA GLY A 36 17.72 7.77 2.12
C GLY A 36 17.58 9.26 1.82
N ALA A 37 18.66 10.02 1.99
CA ALA A 37 18.65 11.46 1.75
C ALA A 37 18.76 11.82 0.26
N LYS A 38 19.34 10.92 -0.54
CA LYS A 38 19.56 11.11 -1.98
C LYS A 38 18.86 10.01 -2.78
N PRO A 39 18.48 10.26 -4.05
CA PRO A 39 17.89 9.25 -4.93
C PRO A 39 18.73 7.97 -5.08
N GLU A 40 20.06 8.10 -5.01
CA GLU A 40 21.02 6.99 -5.07
C GLU A 40 20.87 6.00 -3.89
N ASP A 41 20.36 6.50 -2.75
CA ASP A 41 20.19 5.73 -1.51
C ASP A 41 18.79 5.11 -1.40
N TRP A 42 17.87 5.39 -2.32
CA TRP A 42 16.48 4.92 -2.32
C TRP A 42 16.37 3.43 -2.67
N LYS A 43 16.91 2.60 -1.77
CA LYS A 43 16.91 1.13 -1.90
C LYS A 43 15.74 0.51 -1.14
N VAL A 44 15.26 1.18 -0.10
CA VAL A 44 14.21 0.69 0.79
C VAL A 44 13.12 1.74 0.93
N MET A 45 11.87 1.32 0.77
CA MET A 45 10.68 2.12 1.02
C MET A 45 10.02 1.66 2.34
N LYS A 46 9.73 2.63 3.21
CA LYS A 46 8.92 2.47 4.40
C LYS A 46 7.45 2.68 4.03
N CYS A 47 6.65 1.62 4.17
CA CYS A 47 5.22 1.63 3.93
C CYS A 47 4.50 1.58 5.27
N SER A 48 3.73 2.62 5.59
CA SER A 48 2.92 2.69 6.80
C SER A 48 1.44 2.65 6.46
N GLY A 49 0.71 1.76 7.11
CA GLY A 49 -0.71 1.55 6.91
C GLY A 49 -1.42 1.32 8.23
N ALA A 50 -2.75 1.37 8.19
CA ALA A 50 -3.60 1.10 9.32
C ALA A 50 -4.95 0.56 8.83
N VAL A 51 -5.76 0.07 9.76
CA VAL A 51 -7.15 -0.29 9.47
C VAL A 51 -8.00 0.98 9.44
N PHE A 52 -8.74 1.16 8.36
CA PHE A 52 -9.74 2.20 8.21
C PHE A 52 -11.13 1.58 8.31
N ARG A 53 -11.94 2.14 9.21
CA ARG A 53 -13.36 1.80 9.32
C ARG A 53 -14.23 2.81 8.59
N GLU A 54 -15.43 2.36 8.26
CA GLU A 54 -16.46 3.22 7.67
C GLU A 54 -16.90 4.32 8.64
N ALA A 55 -17.09 5.53 8.11
CA ALA A 55 -17.72 6.61 8.82
C ALA A 55 -19.23 6.37 8.93
N LYS A 56 -19.74 6.30 10.17
CA LYS A 56 -21.17 6.11 10.46
C LYS A 56 -21.97 7.41 10.39
N SER A 57 -21.29 8.56 10.43
CA SER A 57 -21.88 9.91 10.44
C SER A 57 -20.99 10.93 9.73
N GLY A 58 -21.55 12.10 9.43
CA GLY A 58 -20.84 13.22 8.79
C GLY A 58 -20.85 13.19 7.25
N PRO A 59 -20.20 14.17 6.60
CA PRO A 59 -20.22 14.33 5.14
C PRO A 59 -19.51 13.21 4.38
N ARG A 60 -18.65 12.44 5.06
CA ARG A 60 -17.96 11.27 4.51
C ARG A 60 -18.61 9.94 4.93
N LYS A 61 -19.86 9.96 5.41
CA LYS A 61 -20.59 8.75 5.79
C LYS A 61 -20.58 7.73 4.64
N GLY A 62 -20.33 6.46 4.95
CA GLY A 62 -20.19 5.41 3.93
C GLY A 62 -18.78 5.23 3.39
N GLN A 63 -17.83 6.11 3.73
CA GLN A 63 -16.44 6.01 3.27
C GLN A 63 -15.55 5.38 4.34
N GLN A 64 -14.60 4.52 3.93
CA GLN A 64 -13.55 3.97 4.79
C GLN A 64 -12.46 5.02 5.07
N CYS A 65 -12.77 6.01 5.90
CA CYS A 65 -11.86 7.13 6.15
C CYS A 65 -11.53 7.36 7.63
N ILE A 66 -11.98 6.49 8.55
CA ILE A 66 -11.68 6.63 9.97
C ILE A 66 -10.58 5.64 10.36
N LEU A 67 -9.39 6.15 10.68
CA LEU A 67 -8.27 5.36 11.17
C LEU A 67 -8.60 4.73 12.54
N VAL A 68 -8.40 3.43 12.65
CA VAL A 68 -8.52 2.69 13.91
C VAL A 68 -7.16 2.73 14.61
N LYS A 69 -7.07 3.53 15.68
CA LYS A 69 -5.83 3.69 16.46
C LYS A 69 -5.34 2.33 16.99
N GLY A 70 -4.02 2.13 17.00
CA GLY A 70 -3.40 0.88 17.47
C GLY A 70 -3.37 -0.25 16.44
N THR A 71 -3.88 -0.02 15.22
CA THR A 71 -3.79 -0.98 14.10
C THR A 71 -2.70 -0.60 13.08
N GLU A 72 -1.89 0.38 13.42
CA GLU A 72 -0.80 0.88 12.60
C GLU A 72 0.26 -0.22 12.42
N ARG A 73 0.60 -0.50 11.16
CA ARG A 73 1.66 -1.43 10.80
C ARG A 73 2.60 -0.78 9.81
N THR A 74 3.87 -1.10 9.93
CA THR A 74 4.91 -0.62 9.03
C THR A 74 5.63 -1.81 8.40
N ALA A 75 5.82 -1.75 7.09
CA ALA A 75 6.63 -2.68 6.33
C ALA A 75 7.77 -1.92 5.65
N PHE A 76 8.90 -2.61 5.47
CA PHE A 76 10.03 -2.10 4.71
C PHE A 76 10.21 -2.97 3.48
N VAL A 77 9.97 -2.41 2.30
CA VAL A 77 10.11 -3.11 1.02
C VAL A 77 11.30 -2.55 0.25
N THR A 78 11.99 -3.39 -0.49
CA THR A 78 13.08 -2.97 -1.37
C THR A 78 12.55 -2.67 -2.77
N SER A 79 13.29 -1.87 -3.54
CA SER A 79 12.97 -1.65 -4.96
C SER A 79 12.90 -2.95 -5.77
N ALA A 80 13.74 -3.93 -5.46
CA ALA A 80 13.72 -5.24 -6.09
C ALA A 80 12.40 -6.00 -5.83
N GLU A 81 11.88 -5.96 -4.60
CA GLU A 81 10.62 -6.59 -4.25
C GLU A 81 9.43 -5.90 -4.94
N ILE A 82 9.43 -4.57 -4.99
CA ILE A 82 8.41 -3.80 -5.71
C ILE A 82 8.41 -4.16 -7.21
N ASN A 83 9.59 -4.23 -7.83
CA ASN A 83 9.73 -4.59 -9.24
C ASN A 83 9.27 -6.03 -9.53
N ALA A 84 9.49 -6.96 -8.59
CA ALA A 84 9.02 -8.33 -8.72
C ALA A 84 7.48 -8.40 -8.78
N GLU A 85 6.80 -7.62 -7.93
CA GLU A 85 5.33 -7.50 -7.98
C GLU A 85 4.84 -6.74 -9.22
N ALA A 86 5.54 -5.68 -9.63
CA ALA A 86 5.17 -4.90 -10.81
C ALA A 86 5.23 -5.75 -12.08
N ALA A 87 6.28 -6.58 -12.22
CA ALA A 87 6.42 -7.53 -13.31
C ALA A 87 5.33 -8.61 -13.31
N ALA A 88 4.76 -8.95 -12.14
CA ALA A 88 3.67 -9.92 -12.04
C ALA A 88 2.30 -9.33 -12.42
N ILE A 89 2.13 -8.00 -12.34
CA ILE A 89 0.86 -7.31 -12.61
C ILE A 89 0.78 -6.79 -14.05
N ALA A 90 1.92 -6.45 -14.67
CA ALA A 90 1.96 -6.10 -16.07
C ALA A 90 1.84 -7.38 -16.93
N PRO A 91 0.83 -7.52 -17.83
CA PRO A 91 0.91 -8.56 -18.85
C PRO A 91 2.16 -8.29 -19.72
N PRO A 92 2.83 -9.33 -20.23
CA PRO A 92 3.93 -9.13 -21.17
C PRO A 92 3.38 -8.33 -22.35
N ILE A 93 3.95 -7.15 -22.59
CA ILE A 93 3.72 -6.40 -23.81
C ILE A 93 4.33 -7.26 -24.92
N THR A 94 3.51 -8.04 -25.61
CA THR A 94 3.91 -8.75 -26.82
C THR A 94 4.17 -7.70 -27.88
N THR A 95 5.44 -7.30 -28.05
CA THR A 95 5.87 -6.58 -29.25
C THR A 95 6.08 -7.61 -30.34
N THR A 96 5.07 -7.76 -31.21
CA THR A 96 5.18 -8.42 -32.52
C THR A 96 5.60 -7.39 -33.56
#